data_AF-A0A970UGM8-F1
#
_entry.id   AF-A0A970UGM8-F1
#
_cell.length_a   1.000
_cell.length_b   1.000
_cell.length_c   1.000
_cell.angle_alpha   90.00
_cell.angle_beta   90.00
_cell.angle_gamma   90.00
#
_symmetry.space_group_name_H-M   'P 1'
#
loop_
_entity.id
_entity.type
_entity.pdbx_description
1 polymer ?
#
loop_
_entity_poly.entity_id
_entity_poly.type
_entity_poly.pdbx_seq_one_letter_code
_entity_poly.pdbx_strand_id
1 'polypeptide(L)'
;MEFLKKFFGSAGSKKVAKERLQIVLIHDRADISPEMLENLRRDMISVITRYMDIDTSKIEMDFDRADRSVAFVANIPVIRIKRGVAPEKQEPGTSNGGEKAYSKRKSGQPG
;
A
#
# COMPACT_ATOMS: atom_id res chain seq x y z
N MET A 1 -21.08 -1.28 -17.15
CA MET A 1 -20.73 -0.57 -15.90
C MET A 1 -21.71 -0.82 -14.73
N GLU A 2 -22.41 -1.95 -14.68
CA GLU A 2 -23.28 -2.30 -13.54
C GLU A 2 -22.46 -2.65 -12.27
N PHE A 3 -21.20 -3.06 -12.42
CA PHE A 3 -20.30 -3.36 -11.30
C PHE A 3 -19.97 -2.12 -10.44
N LEU A 4 -19.85 -0.92 -11.03
CA LEU A 4 -19.60 0.31 -10.27
C LEU A 4 -20.77 0.61 -9.34
N LYS A 5 -22.01 0.42 -9.81
CA LYS A 5 -23.21 0.61 -8.99
C LYS A 5 -23.26 -0.40 -7.83
N LYS A 6 -22.87 -1.66 -8.07
CA LYS A 6 -22.74 -2.68 -7.03
C LYS A 6 -21.63 -2.37 -6.03
N PHE A 7 -20.52 -1.81 -6.49
CA PHE A 7 -19.35 -1.49 -5.69
C PHE A 7 -19.53 -0.25 -4.81
N PHE A 8 -20.21 0.78 -5.32
CA PHE A 8 -20.54 2.01 -4.57
C PHE A 8 -21.91 1.95 -3.88
N GLY A 9 -22.69 0.90 -4.11
CA GLY A 9 -24.05 0.74 -3.60
C GLY A 9 -24.11 0.31 -2.13
N SER A 10 -24.77 1.15 -1.31
CA SER A 10 -25.29 0.83 0.03
C SER A 10 -24.25 0.44 1.10
N ALA A 11 -23.46 1.42 1.55
CA ALA A 11 -22.85 1.39 2.88
C ALA A 11 -23.94 1.55 3.95
N GLY A 12 -24.64 0.46 4.27
CA GLY A 12 -25.57 0.40 5.38
C GLY A 12 -24.84 0.69 6.69
N SER A 13 -25.14 1.82 7.31
CA SER A 13 -24.72 2.17 8.66
C SER A 13 -25.18 1.08 9.63
N LYS A 14 -24.31 0.14 10.01
CA LYS A 14 -24.37 -0.58 11.28
C LYS A 14 -23.13 -1.44 11.56
N LYS A 15 -22.48 -1.07 12.67
CA LYS A 15 -21.55 -1.83 13.52
C LYS A 15 -20.17 -2.15 12.94
N VAL A 16 -19.19 -1.35 13.39
CA VAL A 16 -17.74 -1.50 13.19
C VAL A 16 -17.36 -1.43 11.72
N ALA A 17 -17.48 -0.25 11.12
CA ALA A 17 -17.05 -0.02 9.75
C ALA A 17 -15.52 -0.21 9.68
N LYS A 18 -15.07 -1.39 9.23
CA LYS A 18 -13.70 -1.58 8.79
C LYS A 18 -13.48 -0.63 7.61
N GLU A 19 -12.47 0.23 7.71
CA GLU A 19 -12.09 1.12 6.61
C GLU A 19 -11.70 0.27 5.40
N ARG A 20 -12.16 0.65 4.20
CA ARG A 20 -11.80 0.00 2.95
C ARG A 20 -11.35 1.04 1.95
N LEU A 21 -10.26 0.76 1.26
CA LEU A 21 -9.81 1.53 0.11
C LEU A 21 -10.55 1.01 -1.12
N GLN A 22 -11.24 1.93 -1.79
CA GLN A 22 -11.99 1.69 -3.01
C GLN A 22 -11.25 2.32 -4.20
N ILE A 23 -10.84 1.51 -5.18
CA ILE A 23 -10.12 1.99 -6.38
C ILE A 23 -10.91 1.59 -7.61
N VAL A 24 -11.05 2.52 -8.55
CA VAL A 24 -11.59 2.30 -9.88
C VAL A 24 -10.67 2.97 -10.89
N LEU A 25 -10.13 2.20 -11.83
CA LEU A 25 -9.38 2.70 -12.99
C LEU A 25 -10.15 2.33 -14.24
N ILE A 26 -10.45 3.31 -15.10
CA ILE A 26 -11.14 3.07 -16.37
C ILE A 26 -10.20 3.52 -17.49
N HIS A 27 -10.00 2.63 -18.45
CA HIS A 27 -9.26 2.91 -19.67
C HIS A 27 -10.18 2.75 -20.89
N ASP A 28 -10.03 3.60 -21.90
CA ASP A 28 -10.88 3.68 -23.10
C ASP A 28 -10.43 2.78 -24.25
N ARG A 29 -9.38 1.98 -24.02
CA ARG A 29 -8.88 0.99 -24.98
C ARG A 29 -9.05 -0.43 -24.44
N ALA A 30 -9.54 -1.30 -25.31
CA ALA A 30 -9.79 -2.71 -25.02
C ALA A 30 -8.55 -3.61 -25.21
N ASP A 31 -7.40 -3.06 -25.61
CA ASP A 31 -6.19 -3.81 -26.00
C ASP A 31 -5.28 -4.17 -24.82
N ILE A 32 -5.74 -4.03 -23.57
CA ILE A 32 -4.97 -4.46 -22.40
C ILE A 32 -4.98 -6.00 -22.28
N SER A 33 -3.80 -6.60 -22.41
CA SER A 33 -3.60 -8.03 -22.26
C SER A 33 -3.87 -8.51 -20.82
N PRO A 34 -4.32 -9.76 -20.62
CA PRO A 34 -4.49 -10.33 -19.28
C PRO A 34 -3.21 -10.26 -18.42
N GLU A 35 -2.04 -10.46 -19.04
CA GLU A 35 -0.74 -10.36 -18.37
C GLU A 35 -0.47 -8.95 -17.86
N MET A 36 -0.76 -7.92 -18.67
CA MET A 36 -0.60 -6.53 -18.25
C MET A 36 -1.53 -6.18 -17.09
N LEU A 37 -2.77 -6.68 -17.07
CA LEU A 37 -3.69 -6.49 -15.95
C LEU A 37 -3.18 -7.14 -14.66
N GLU A 38 -2.59 -8.33 -14.75
CA GLU A 38 -1.99 -9.03 -13.61
C GLU A 38 -0.75 -8.29 -13.08
N ASN A 39 0.10 -7.77 -13.97
CA ASN A 39 1.23 -6.93 -13.59
C ASN A 39 0.77 -5.65 -12.89
N LEU A 40 -0.23 -4.97 -13.45
CA LEU A 40 -0.84 -3.79 -12.85
C LEU A 40 -1.40 -4.10 -11.45
N ARG A 41 -2.08 -5.25 -11.29
CA ARG A 41 -2.60 -5.71 -10.00
C ARG A 41 -1.49 -5.81 -8.95
N ARG A 42 -0.38 -6.45 -9.30
CA ARG A 42 0.79 -6.62 -8.42
C ARG A 42 1.42 -5.28 -8.04
N ASP A 43 1.62 -4.42 -9.02
CA ASP A 43 2.22 -3.10 -8.82
C ASP A 43 1.35 -2.22 -7.92
N MET A 44 0.03 -2.25 -8.10
CA MET A 44 -0.91 -1.52 -7.25
C MET A 44 -0.85 -2.01 -5.80
N ILE A 45 -0.84 -3.32 -5.57
CA ILE A 45 -0.69 -3.89 -4.21
C ILE A 45 0.64 -3.44 -3.59
N SER A 46 1.73 -3.52 -4.36
CA SER A 46 3.05 -3.05 -3.91
C SER A 46 3.05 -1.56 -3.53
N VAL A 47 2.41 -0.71 -4.34
CA VAL A 47 2.27 0.72 -4.04
C VAL A 47 1.46 0.95 -2.78
N ILE A 48 0.29 0.32 -2.67
CA ILE A 48 -0.63 0.53 -1.54
C ILE A 48 0.01 0.06 -0.24
N THR A 49 0.70 -1.08 -0.25
CA THR A 49 1.41 -1.60 0.95
C THR A 49 2.53 -0.68 1.44
N ARG A 50 3.08 0.23 0.61
CA ARG A 50 4.03 1.25 1.09
C ARG A 50 3.38 2.30 1.99
N TYR A 51 2.09 2.59 1.78
CA TYR A 51 1.37 3.65 2.49
C TYR A 51 0.37 3.10 3.52
N MET A 52 -0.02 1.83 3.42
CA MET A 52 -1.09 1.24 4.21
C MET A 52 -0.74 -0.20 4.59
N ASP A 53 -1.10 -0.64 5.79
CA ASP A 53 -1.19 -2.06 6.09
C ASP A 53 -2.54 -2.55 5.62
N ILE A 54 -2.54 -3.52 4.72
CA ILE A 54 -3.74 -4.10 4.10
C ILE A 54 -3.76 -5.60 4.30
N ASP A 55 -4.95 -6.18 4.35
CA ASP A 55 -5.13 -7.62 4.36
C ASP A 55 -5.17 -8.14 2.91
N THR A 56 -4.02 -8.58 2.40
CA THR A 56 -3.88 -9.06 1.02
C THR A 56 -4.73 -10.29 0.72
N SER A 57 -5.08 -11.08 1.74
CA SER A 57 -5.93 -12.27 1.59
C SER A 57 -7.41 -11.93 1.36
N LYS A 58 -7.82 -10.70 1.67
CA LYS A 58 -9.21 -10.22 1.57
C LYS A 58 -9.39 -9.12 0.53
N ILE A 59 -8.42 -8.97 -0.37
CA ILE A 59 -8.54 -8.05 -1.49
C ILE A 59 -9.52 -8.64 -2.50
N GLU A 60 -10.53 -7.87 -2.86
CA GLU A 60 -11.47 -8.19 -3.93
C GLU A 60 -11.09 -7.33 -5.12
N MET A 61 -10.72 -7.93 -6.25
CA MET A 61 -10.36 -7.23 -7.48
C MET A 61 -11.14 -7.80 -8.66
N ASP A 62 -11.63 -6.92 -9.52
CA ASP A 62 -12.38 -7.28 -10.72
C ASP A 62 -11.89 -6.47 -11.93
N PHE A 63 -11.96 -7.09 -13.11
CA PHE A 63 -11.62 -6.48 -14.39
C PHE A 63 -12.80 -6.65 -15.33
N ASP A 64 -13.61 -5.59 -15.49
CA ASP A 64 -14.72 -5.61 -16.44
C ASP A 64 -14.28 -5.01 -17.78
N ARG A 65 -14.54 -5.72 -18.87
CA ARG A 65 -14.34 -5.22 -20.23
C ARG A 65 -15.71 -4.93 -20.82
N ALA A 66 -16.05 -3.65 -20.96
CA ALA A 66 -17.31 -3.21 -21.52
C ALA A 66 -17.06 -2.38 -22.78
N ASP A 67 -17.59 -2.85 -23.92
CA ASP A 67 -17.44 -2.26 -25.25
C ASP A 67 -15.98 -2.01 -25.64
N ARG A 68 -15.52 -0.76 -25.49
CA ARG A 68 -14.17 -0.31 -25.80
C ARG A 68 -13.33 -0.03 -24.55
N SER A 69 -13.92 -0.17 -23.37
CA SER A 69 -13.31 0.23 -22.11
C SER A 69 -12.96 -0.96 -21.22
N VAL A 70 -11.88 -0.82 -20.46
CA VAL A 70 -11.46 -1.75 -19.41
C VAL A 70 -11.57 -1.02 -18.09
N ALA A 71 -12.24 -1.64 -17.12
CA ALA A 71 -12.33 -1.14 -15.77
C ALA A 71 -11.67 -2.10 -14.78
N PHE A 72 -10.67 -1.60 -14.04
CA PHE A 72 -10.12 -2.28 -12.88
C PHE A 72 -10.75 -1.74 -11.62
N VAL A 73 -11.32 -2.63 -10.81
CA VAL A 73 -11.93 -2.29 -9.52
C VAL A 73 -11.26 -3.07 -8.41
N ALA A 74 -10.92 -2.40 -7.33
CA ALA A 74 -10.35 -3.03 -6.15
C ALA A 74 -11.05 -2.56 -4.86
N ASN A 75 -11.43 -3.52 -4.02
CA ASN A 75 -11.87 -3.32 -2.65
C ASN A 75 -10.83 -3.90 -1.69
N ILE A 76 -10.13 -3.02 -0.98
CA ILE A 76 -8.96 -3.40 -0.18
C ILE A 76 -9.25 -3.07 1.29
N PRO A 77 -9.41 -4.07 2.17
CA PRO A 77 -9.54 -3.83 3.60
C PRO A 77 -8.28 -3.19 4.17
N VAL A 78 -8.47 -2.04 4.82
CA VAL A 78 -7.39 -1.28 5.44
C VAL A 78 -7.31 -1.68 6.91
N ILE A 79 -6.13 -2.12 7.34
CA ILE A 79 -5.85 -2.38 8.75
C ILE A 79 -5.44 -1.06 9.42
N ARG A 80 -4.50 -0.34 8.81
CA ARG A 80 -4.09 1.01 9.24
C ARG A 80 -3.37 1.76 8.11
N ILE A 81 -3.37 3.09 8.22
CA ILE A 81 -2.58 3.98 7.35
C ILE A 81 -1.21 4.22 7.99
N LYS A 82 -0.12 4.12 7.21
CA LYS A 82 1.25 4.44 7.65
C LYS A 82 1.43 5.96 7.62
N ARG A 83 1.33 6.62 8.77
CA ARG A 83 1.63 8.05 8.89
C ARG A 83 3.16 8.21 8.95
N GLY A 84 3.76 8.80 7.91
CA GLY A 84 5.19 9.13 7.89
C GLY A 84 6.05 8.34 6.91
N VAL A 85 5.57 8.10 5.68
CA VAL A 85 6.46 7.68 4.58
C VAL A 85 7.33 8.87 4.16
N ALA A 86 8.29 9.25 5.00
CA ALA A 86 9.43 10.04 4.54
C ALA A 86 10.17 9.15 3.53
N PRO A 87 10.61 9.68 2.38
CA PRO A 87 11.40 8.89 1.44
C PRO A 87 12.62 8.36 2.19
N GLU A 88 12.73 7.03 2.23
CA GLU A 88 13.86 6.31 2.81
C GLU A 88 15.13 6.82 2.12
N LYS A 89 15.93 7.63 2.82
CA LYS A 89 17.26 7.99 2.36
C LYS A 89 18.07 6.70 2.38
N GLN A 90 18.46 6.20 1.22
CA GLN A 90 19.46 5.15 1.12
C GLN A 90 20.75 5.66 1.77
N GLU A 91 21.04 5.22 2.99
CA GLU A 91 22.35 5.40 3.59
C GLU A 91 23.31 4.37 2.98
N PRO A 92 24.45 4.79 2.40
CA PRO A 92 25.45 3.85 1.93
C PRO A 92 26.03 3.12 3.14
N GLY A 93 25.95 1.79 3.13
CA GLY A 93 26.39 0.94 4.21
C GLY A 93 27.85 1.16 4.59
N THR A 94 28.12 1.21 5.90
CA THR A 94 29.47 1.05 6.44
C THR A 94 29.60 -0.33 7.06
N SER A 95 30.50 -1.12 6.47
CA SER A 95 30.94 -2.43 6.94
C SER A 95 31.80 -2.33 8.20
N ASN A 96 31.67 -3.33 9.08
CA ASN A 96 32.37 -3.57 10.34
C ASN A 96 33.88 -3.27 10.40
N GLY A 97 34.33 -2.81 11.58
CA GLY A 97 35.72 -2.90 12.05
C GLY A 97 35.83 -2.36 13.49
N GLY A 98 36.10 -3.22 14.47
CA GLY A 98 36.08 -2.86 15.90
C GLY A 98 37.34 -2.14 16.39
N GLU A 99 37.24 -1.48 17.55
CA GLU A 99 38.14 -1.67 18.70
C GLU A 99 37.81 -0.73 19.88
N LYS A 100 37.54 -1.36 21.02
CA LYS A 100 38.01 -1.08 22.40
C LYS A 100 37.89 0.33 23.04
N ALA A 101 37.25 0.26 24.22
CA ALA A 101 37.68 0.81 25.52
C ALA A 101 37.46 2.31 25.80
N TYR A 102 36.34 2.63 26.46
CA TYR A 102 36.23 3.85 27.27
C TYR A 102 36.76 3.57 28.69
N SER A 103 37.95 4.12 28.94
CA SER A 103 38.60 4.22 30.24
C SER A 103 37.87 5.22 31.15
N LYS A 104 37.56 4.78 32.38
CA LYS A 104 37.21 5.62 33.54
C LYS A 104 38.24 6.74 33.72
N ARG A 105 37.78 7.98 33.91
CA ARG A 105 38.46 8.92 34.81
C ARG A 105 37.45 9.54 35.76
N LYS A 106 37.63 9.25 37.06
CA LYS A 106 37.08 10.00 38.19
C LYS A 106 38.03 11.16 38.52
N SER A 107 37.46 12.11 39.28
CA SER A 107 38.05 13.09 40.20
C SER A 107 38.48 14.47 39.68
N GLY A 108 37.87 15.50 40.26
CA GLY A 108 38.32 16.89 40.26
C GLY A 108 37.19 17.86 40.67
N GLN A 109 37.11 18.17 41.96
CA GLN A 109 36.09 18.98 42.66
C GLN A 109 36.37 20.50 42.51
N PRO A 110 35.37 21.39 42.37
CA PRO A 110 35.60 22.84 42.34
C PRO A 110 35.81 23.39 43.76
N GLY A 111 36.67 24.42 43.86
CA GLY A 111 37.03 25.11 45.10
C GLY A 111 36.06 26.20 45.52
#